data_AF-A0A2M9P6H9-F1
#
_entry.id   AF-A0A2M9P6H9-F1
#
_cell.length_a   1.000
_cell.length_b   1.000
_cell.length_c   1.000
_cell.angle_alpha   90.00
_cell.angle_beta   90.00
_cell.angle_gamma   90.00
#
_symmetry.space_group_name_H-M   'P 1'
#
loop_
_entity.id
_entity.type
_entity.pdbx_description
1 polymer ?
#
loop_
_entity_poly.entity_id
_entity_poly.type
_entity_poly.pdbx_seq_one_letter_code
_entity_poly.pdbx_strand_id
1 'polypeptide(L)'
;MKTVREGENGWTCMKPGTNPMCADAGGLEWMHALMSKGETPHKLGFIYMLLGDGGASNIDPFAAEETPDNNWIVSGPHVMIVGTEAKSLLEGYPRAQWRIPQSHTSCGLGRLRTSDAVDAVGRTAHGPGAAPKPQRPSGRPLE
;
A
#
# COMPACT_ATOMS: atom_id res chain seq x y z
N MET A 1 -12.16 -25.51 0.20
CA MET A 1 -11.66 -24.63 -0.88
C MET A 1 -11.59 -25.45 -2.16
N LYS A 2 -12.01 -24.89 -3.31
CA LYS A 2 -11.92 -25.58 -4.61
C LYS A 2 -10.75 -24.97 -5.40
N THR A 3 -9.75 -25.77 -5.70
CA THR A 3 -8.62 -25.36 -6.55
C THR A 3 -9.12 -25.13 -7.98
N VAL A 4 -8.80 -23.97 -8.56
CA VAL A 4 -9.19 -23.61 -9.94
C VAL A 4 -8.18 -24.15 -10.95
N ARG A 5 -6.88 -24.07 -10.62
CA ARG A 5 -5.76 -24.61 -11.40
C ARG A 5 -4.54 -24.75 -10.50
N GLU A 6 -3.80 -25.84 -10.60
CA GLU A 6 -2.51 -25.99 -9.93
C GLU A 6 -1.44 -25.14 -10.64
N GLY A 7 -0.63 -24.43 -9.84
CA GLY A 7 0.51 -23.66 -10.31
C GLY A 7 1.82 -24.37 -9.96
N GLU A 8 2.83 -24.23 -10.81
CA GLU A 8 4.17 -24.81 -10.58
C GLU A 8 5.10 -23.88 -9.78
N ASN A 9 4.61 -22.68 -9.41
CA ASN A 9 5.39 -21.62 -8.78
C ASN A 9 5.21 -21.55 -7.24
N GLY A 10 4.57 -22.55 -6.63
CA GLY A 10 4.32 -22.58 -5.18
C GLY A 10 3.19 -21.68 -4.68
N TRP A 11 2.43 -21.06 -5.60
CA TRP A 11 1.26 -20.25 -5.27
C TRP A 11 -0.03 -20.99 -5.66
N THR A 12 -1.03 -20.91 -4.78
CA THR A 12 -2.37 -21.44 -5.04
C THR A 12 -3.36 -20.30 -5.14
N CYS A 13 -4.00 -20.18 -6.30
CA CYS A 13 -5.03 -19.18 -6.54
C CYS A 13 -6.43 -19.76 -6.33
N MET A 14 -7.29 -18.94 -5.70
CA MET A 14 -8.64 -19.30 -5.32
C MET A 14 -9.55 -18.07 -5.36
N LYS A 15 -10.87 -18.30 -5.45
CA LYS A 15 -11.88 -17.25 -5.38
C LYS A 15 -12.84 -17.52 -4.22
N PRO A 16 -12.45 -17.18 -2.98
CA PRO A 16 -13.36 -17.21 -1.85
C PRO A 16 -14.38 -16.08 -2.00
N GLY A 17 -15.66 -16.43 -2.18
CA GLY A 17 -16.72 -15.46 -2.42
C GLY A 17 -16.50 -14.67 -3.72
N THR A 18 -16.43 -13.35 -3.61
CA THR A 18 -16.33 -12.43 -4.76
C THR A 18 -14.90 -12.05 -5.12
N ASN A 19 -13.98 -12.05 -4.17
CA ASN A 19 -12.63 -11.51 -4.35
C ASN A 19 -11.62 -12.64 -4.64
N PRO A 20 -11.02 -12.69 -5.83
CA PRO A 20 -9.98 -13.65 -6.14
C PRO A 20 -8.67 -13.30 -5.42
N MET A 21 -7.97 -14.33 -4.96
CA MET A 21 -6.70 -14.23 -4.24
C MET A 21 -5.76 -15.38 -4.59
N CYS A 22 -4.47 -15.18 -4.38
CA CYS A 22 -3.45 -16.22 -4.46
C CYS A 22 -2.63 -16.24 -3.18
N ALA A 23 -2.36 -17.43 -2.64
CA ALA A 23 -1.59 -17.59 -1.42
C ALA A 23 -0.43 -18.57 -1.63
N ASP A 24 0.69 -18.32 -0.96
CA ASP A 24 1.77 -19.31 -0.83
C ASP A 24 1.41 -20.38 0.21
N ALA A 25 2.27 -21.37 0.39
CA ALA A 25 2.02 -22.45 1.36
C ALA A 25 1.80 -21.93 2.79
N GLY A 26 2.57 -20.93 3.23
CA GLY A 26 2.40 -20.32 4.55
C GLY A 26 1.06 -19.58 4.70
N GLY A 27 0.62 -18.87 3.66
CA GLY A 27 -0.67 -18.20 3.60
C GLY A 27 -1.83 -19.18 3.60
N LEU A 28 -1.70 -20.33 2.92
CA LEU A 28 -2.68 -21.42 2.96
C LEU A 28 -2.81 -22.03 4.36
N GLU A 29 -1.68 -22.33 5.00
CA GLU A 29 -1.66 -22.85 6.37
C GLU A 29 -2.32 -21.86 7.34
N TRP A 30 -2.00 -20.56 7.19
CA TRP A 30 -2.60 -19.50 7.99
C TRP A 30 -4.12 -19.39 7.78
N MET A 31 -4.58 -19.41 6.53
CA MET A 31 -6.02 -19.39 6.24
C MET A 31 -6.75 -20.61 6.82
N HIS A 32 -6.13 -21.79 6.72
CA HIS A 32 -6.71 -22.99 7.31
C HIS A 32 -6.83 -22.88 8.82
N ALA A 33 -5.78 -22.40 9.51
CA ALA A 33 -5.82 -22.12 10.94
C ALA A 33 -6.93 -21.11 11.29
N LEU A 34 -7.06 -20.01 10.53
CA LEU A 34 -8.09 -19.00 10.76
C LEU A 34 -9.51 -19.58 10.61
N MET A 35 -9.77 -20.31 9.52
CA MET A 35 -11.07 -20.92 9.24
C MET A 35 -11.46 -21.99 10.27
N SER A 36 -10.48 -22.73 10.78
CA SER A 36 -10.67 -23.75 11.82
C SER A 36 -10.68 -23.17 13.24
N LYS A 37 -10.48 -21.86 13.40
CA LYS A 37 -10.26 -21.20 14.70
C LYS A 37 -9.13 -21.83 15.51
N GLY A 38 -8.12 -22.34 14.80
CA GLY A 38 -6.92 -22.95 15.36
C GLY A 38 -5.82 -21.93 15.67
N GLU A 39 -4.69 -22.44 16.12
CA GLU A 39 -3.51 -21.63 16.41
C GLU A 39 -2.89 -21.07 15.13
N THR A 40 -2.50 -19.79 15.17
CA THR A 40 -1.82 -19.14 14.05
C THR A 40 -0.44 -19.75 13.85
N PRO A 41 -0.06 -20.16 12.62
CA PRO A 41 1.21 -20.84 12.38
C PRO A 41 2.42 -19.95 12.68
N HIS A 42 3.48 -20.57 13.20
CA HIS A 42 4.81 -19.97 13.38
C HIS A 42 5.63 -20.02 12.10
N LYS A 43 5.07 -19.41 11.05
CA LYS A 43 5.66 -19.30 9.72
C LYS A 43 5.23 -18.00 9.10
N LEU A 44 6.04 -17.49 8.18
CA LEU A 44 5.65 -16.38 7.32
C LEU A 44 4.78 -16.90 6.17
N GLY A 45 3.71 -16.18 5.85
CA GLY A 45 2.86 -16.45 4.69
C GLY A 45 2.52 -15.18 3.93
N PHE A 46 2.28 -15.33 2.63
CA PHE A 46 1.89 -14.25 1.74
C PHE A 46 0.58 -14.57 1.03
N ILE A 47 -0.30 -13.58 1.00
CA ILE A 47 -1.57 -13.66 0.29
C ILE A 47 -1.71 -12.42 -0.58
N TYR A 48 -1.85 -12.59 -1.89
CA TYR A 48 -2.15 -11.52 -2.81
C TYR A 48 -3.64 -11.45 -3.10
N MET A 49 -4.27 -10.32 -2.79
CA MET A 49 -5.68 -10.01 -3.08
C MET A 49 -5.75 -9.28 -4.42
N LEU A 50 -6.32 -9.92 -5.45
CA LEU A 50 -6.22 -9.42 -6.83
C LEU A 50 -7.15 -8.24 -7.10
N LEU A 51 -8.33 -8.22 -6.50
CA LEU A 51 -9.32 -7.13 -6.62
C LEU A 51 -9.38 -6.25 -5.38
N GLY A 52 -8.51 -6.50 -4.40
CA GLY A 52 -8.62 -5.91 -3.07
C GLY A 52 -9.73 -6.55 -2.22
N ASP A 53 -10.19 -5.82 -1.22
CA ASP A 53 -11.25 -6.19 -0.30
C ASP A 53 -12.31 -5.08 -0.17
N GLY A 54 -13.48 -5.44 0.35
CA GLY A 54 -14.53 -4.48 0.68
C GLY A 54 -14.37 -3.87 2.07
N GLY A 55 -13.21 -4.07 2.71
CA GLY A 55 -13.00 -3.81 4.12
C GLY A 55 -12.74 -5.08 4.94
N ALA A 56 -11.77 -4.99 5.85
CA ALA A 56 -11.54 -5.96 6.90
C ALA A 56 -11.07 -5.26 8.18
N SER A 57 -11.37 -5.87 9.33
CA SER A 57 -10.88 -5.42 10.63
C SER A 57 -9.46 -5.95 10.85
N ASN A 58 -8.55 -5.06 11.22
CA ASN A 58 -7.18 -5.42 11.61
C ASN A 58 -7.06 -5.87 13.08
N ILE A 59 -8.16 -5.90 13.82
CA ILE A 59 -8.20 -6.33 15.23
C ILE A 59 -8.92 -7.69 15.37
N ASP A 60 -10.04 -7.84 14.68
CA ASP A 60 -10.90 -9.03 14.74
C ASP A 60 -11.12 -9.58 13.32
N PRO A 61 -10.50 -10.70 12.95
CA PRO A 61 -10.62 -11.28 11.61
C PRO A 61 -12.03 -11.83 11.30
N PHE A 62 -12.94 -11.87 12.28
CA PHE A 62 -14.33 -12.33 12.10
C PHE A 62 -15.35 -11.18 12.10
N ALA A 63 -14.91 -9.93 12.21
CA ALA A 63 -15.80 -8.78 12.13
C ALA A 63 -16.47 -8.71 10.76
N ALA A 64 -17.80 -8.57 10.75
CA ALA A 64 -18.59 -8.52 9.52
C ALA A 64 -18.74 -7.09 8.95
N GLU A 65 -18.54 -6.07 9.78
CA GLU A 65 -18.77 -4.66 9.41
C GLU A 65 -17.80 -3.71 10.14
N GLU A 66 -17.69 -2.49 9.63
CA GLU A 66 -16.88 -1.41 10.20
C GLU A 66 -17.46 -0.96 11.55
N THR A 67 -16.58 -0.83 12.55
CA THR A 67 -16.93 -0.18 13.83
C THR A 67 -15.88 0.87 14.15
N PRO A 68 -16.18 1.85 15.01
CA PRO A 68 -15.22 2.92 15.36
C PRO A 68 -13.89 2.41 15.90
N ASP A 69 -13.87 1.21 16.48
CA ASP A 69 -12.74 0.70 17.26
C ASP A 69 -12.05 -0.51 16.61
N ASN A 70 -12.52 -1.03 15.46
CA ASN A 70 -11.99 -2.27 14.87
C ASN A 70 -10.88 -2.07 13.82
N ASN A 71 -10.42 -0.83 13.61
CA ASN A 71 -9.43 -0.49 12.59
C ASN A 71 -9.82 -1.07 11.22
N TRP A 72 -11.01 -0.73 10.74
CA TRP A 72 -11.50 -1.15 9.44
C TRP A 72 -10.65 -0.55 8.32
N ILE A 73 -10.05 -1.41 7.50
CA ILE A 73 -9.24 -1.00 6.35
C ILE A 73 -9.86 -1.56 5.08
N VAL A 74 -10.17 -0.66 4.15
CA VAL A 74 -10.51 -1.01 2.78
C VAL A 74 -9.25 -0.88 1.94
N SER A 75 -8.84 -1.98 1.32
CA SER A 75 -7.62 -2.02 0.49
C SER A 75 -7.96 -2.35 -0.97
N GLY A 76 -7.32 -1.63 -1.90
CA GLY A 76 -7.24 -2.06 -3.30
C GLY A 76 -6.40 -3.35 -3.46
N PRO A 77 -5.96 -3.72 -4.67
CA PRO A 77 -5.08 -4.88 -4.84
C PRO A 77 -3.83 -4.77 -3.95
N HIS A 78 -3.61 -5.76 -3.08
CA HIS A 78 -2.58 -5.69 -2.03
C HIS A 78 -2.06 -7.08 -1.63
N VAL A 79 -0.92 -7.10 -0.94
CA VAL A 79 -0.36 -8.30 -0.31
C VAL A 79 -0.63 -8.26 1.19
N MET A 80 -1.27 -9.29 1.73
CA MET A 80 -1.28 -9.56 3.16
C MET A 80 -0.04 -10.37 3.53
N ILE A 81 0.58 -9.97 4.62
CA ILE A 81 1.70 -10.69 5.24
C ILE A 81 1.16 -11.29 6.54
N VAL A 82 1.20 -12.60 6.65
CA VAL A 82 0.49 -13.35 7.71
C VAL A 82 1.42 -14.30 8.48
N GLY A 83 0.89 -14.81 9.60
CA GLY A 83 1.60 -15.69 10.51
C GLY A 83 2.43 -14.94 11.57
N THR A 84 2.89 -15.64 12.60
CA THR A 84 3.51 -14.97 13.76
C THR A 84 4.89 -14.37 13.43
N GLU A 85 5.58 -14.91 12.41
CA GLU A 85 6.86 -14.40 11.90
C GLU A 85 6.72 -13.06 11.15
N ALA A 86 5.51 -12.66 10.75
CA ALA A 86 5.28 -11.37 10.12
C ALA A 86 5.69 -10.20 11.03
N LYS A 87 5.60 -10.39 12.37
CA LYS A 87 5.95 -9.34 13.32
C LYS A 87 7.42 -8.91 13.16
N SER A 88 8.35 -9.87 13.18
CA SER A 88 9.78 -9.62 13.05
C SER A 88 10.12 -8.95 11.72
N LEU A 89 9.44 -9.34 10.64
CA LEU A 89 9.61 -8.69 9.33
C LEU A 89 9.15 -7.23 9.33
N LEU A 90 8.08 -6.93 10.06
CA LEU A 90 7.42 -5.63 10.06
C LEU A 90 8.00 -4.63 11.08
N GLU A 91 8.93 -5.04 11.94
CA GLU A 91 9.53 -4.16 12.98
C GLU A 91 10.19 -2.90 12.39
N GLY A 92 10.75 -3.00 11.18
CA GLY A 92 11.39 -1.87 10.50
C GLY A 92 10.41 -0.93 9.77
N TYR A 93 9.12 -1.26 9.70
CA TYR A 93 8.14 -0.50 8.92
C TYR A 93 7.46 0.59 9.75
N PRO A 94 7.22 1.79 9.16
CA PRO A 94 6.45 2.83 9.84
C PRO A 94 5.07 2.32 10.25
N ARG A 95 4.73 2.43 11.54
CA ARG A 95 3.40 2.05 12.06
C ARG A 95 2.40 3.20 12.07
N ALA A 96 2.80 4.36 11.55
CA ALA A 96 1.91 5.49 11.39
C ALA A 96 0.87 5.13 10.33
N GLN A 97 -0.40 5.08 10.72
CA GLN A 97 -1.49 4.97 9.76
C GLN A 97 -1.37 6.09 8.73
N TRP A 98 -1.25 5.72 7.46
CA TRP A 98 -1.42 6.68 6.38
C TRP A 98 -2.88 7.12 6.39
N ARG A 99 -3.17 8.23 7.09
CA ARG A 99 -4.45 8.91 6.95
C ARG A 99 -4.45 9.53 5.55
N ILE A 100 -5.03 8.84 4.56
CA ILE A 100 -5.58 9.57 3.41
C ILE A 100 -6.62 10.51 4.04
N PRO A 101 -6.48 11.84 3.93
CA PRO A 101 -7.58 12.70 4.33
C PRO A 101 -8.78 12.32 3.44
N GLN A 102 -9.83 11.78 4.04
CA GLN A 102 -11.13 11.43 3.42
C GLN A 102 -11.83 12.64 2.77
N SER A 103 -11.20 13.82 2.75
CA SER A 103 -11.66 14.94 1.97
C SER A 103 -11.39 14.70 0.49
N HIS A 104 -12.37 14.11 -0.19
CA HIS A 104 -12.75 14.59 -1.52
C HIS A 104 -13.26 16.05 -1.40
N THR A 105 -12.45 16.95 -0.87
CA THR A 105 -12.64 18.38 -1.10
C THR A 105 -11.96 18.63 -2.42
N SER A 106 -12.78 18.75 -3.46
CA SER A 106 -12.45 19.34 -4.76
C SER A 106 -11.15 20.11 -4.68
N CYS A 107 -10.12 19.64 -5.41
CA CYS A 107 -9.08 20.54 -5.86
C CYS A 107 -9.84 21.70 -6.51
N GLY A 108 -9.82 22.86 -5.84
CA GLY A 108 -10.73 23.95 -6.15
C GLY A 108 -10.56 24.27 -7.62
N LEU A 109 -11.63 24.12 -8.38
CA LEU A 109 -11.79 24.83 -9.64
C LEU A 109 -11.93 26.31 -9.24
N GLY A 110 -10.81 26.90 -8.84
CA GLY A 110 -10.66 28.34 -8.66
C GLY A 110 -10.97 28.92 -10.03
N ARG A 111 -12.20 29.44 -10.16
CA ARG A 111 -12.63 30.24 -11.29
C ARG A 111 -11.60 31.36 -11.41
N LEU A 112 -10.64 31.22 -12.31
CA LEU A 112 -9.71 32.27 -12.71
C LEU A 112 -10.55 33.51 -13.00
N ARG A 113 -10.54 34.46 -12.08
CA ARG A 113 -11.03 35.80 -12.37
C ARG A 113 -9.97 36.43 -13.27
N THR A 114 -10.41 36.90 -14.42
CA THR A 114 -9.60 37.46 -15.51
C THR A 114 -8.86 38.76 -15.14
N SER A 115 -8.88 39.18 -13.88
CA SER A 115 -8.27 40.42 -13.40
C SER A 115 -6.81 40.30 -12.98
N ASP A 116 -6.31 39.10 -12.68
CA ASP A 116 -4.95 38.95 -12.09
C ASP A 116 -3.86 38.69 -13.15
N ALA A 117 -4.21 38.73 -14.44
CA ALA A 117 -3.29 38.44 -15.54
C ALA A 117 -2.49 39.65 -16.06
N VAL A 118 -2.71 40.86 -15.50
CA VAL A 118 -2.11 42.10 -16.03
C VAL A 118 -0.89 42.63 -15.27
N ASP A 119 -0.55 42.09 -14.08
CA ASP A 119 0.56 42.63 -13.26
C ASP A 119 1.89 41.84 -13.33
N ALA A 120 2.01 40.85 -14.21
CA ALA A 120 3.23 40.04 -14.34
C ALA A 120 4.19 40.47 -15.48
N VAL A 121 3.91 41.58 -16.18
CA VAL A 121 4.78 42.12 -17.25
C VAL A 121 5.46 43.39 -16.75
N GLY A 122 6.50 43.25 -15.92
CA GLY A 122 7.34 44.38 -15.58
C GLY A 122 8.03 44.29 -14.24
N ARG A 123 9.05 43.42 -14.12
CA ARG A 123 10.26 43.70 -13.33
C ARG A 123 11.35 42.68 -13.60
N THR A 124 12.22 43.02 -14.54
CA THR A 124 13.53 42.42 -14.77
C THR A 124 14.54 42.90 -13.72
N ALA A 125 15.31 41.94 -13.20
CA ALA A 125 16.73 41.97 -12.80
C ALA A 125 17.26 43.07 -11.83
N HIS A 126 17.90 42.66 -10.73
CA HIS A 126 19.37 42.66 -10.50
C HIS A 126 19.70 42.06 -9.10
N GLY A 127 20.69 41.15 -9.03
CA GLY A 127 21.15 40.42 -7.80
C GLY A 127 22.10 41.23 -6.88
N PRO A 128 23.01 40.65 -6.05
CA PRO A 128 23.53 39.26 -6.05
C PRO A 128 23.67 38.56 -4.67
N GLY A 129 23.71 37.22 -4.66
CA GLY A 129 24.13 36.39 -3.51
C GLY A 129 24.57 35.02 -4.01
N ALA A 130 25.86 34.71 -3.90
CA ALA A 130 26.53 33.61 -4.56
C ALA A 130 26.10 32.21 -4.07
N ALA A 131 25.77 31.32 -5.01
CA ALA A 131 25.60 29.89 -4.78
C ALA A 131 26.93 29.14 -5.07
N PRO A 132 27.28 28.09 -4.31
CA PRO A 132 28.47 27.28 -4.57
C PRO A 132 28.29 26.42 -5.84
N LYS A 133 29.31 26.41 -6.70
CA LYS A 133 29.29 25.67 -7.98
C LYS A 133 29.38 24.15 -7.77
N PRO A 134 28.59 23.34 -8.50
CA PRO A 134 28.77 21.89 -8.56
C PRO A 134 29.97 21.54 -9.46
N GLN A 135 30.96 20.82 -8.90
CA GLN A 135 32.04 20.23 -9.68
C GLN A 135 31.54 18.94 -10.34
N ARG A 136 31.59 18.90 -11.67
CA ARG A 136 31.36 17.72 -12.50
C ARG A 136 32.68 16.94 -12.59
N PRO A 137 32.73 15.63 -12.30
CA PRO A 137 33.90 14.84 -12.65
C PRO A 137 33.90 14.65 -14.17
N SER A 138 34.76 15.40 -14.86
CA SER A 138 35.15 15.14 -16.24
C SER A 138 35.96 13.85 -16.28
N GLY A 139 35.53 12.89 -17.11
CA GLY A 139 36.32 11.72 -17.44
C GLY A 139 37.70 12.10 -17.98
N ARG A 140 38.70 11.25 -17.67
CA ARG A 140 39.99 11.21 -18.37
C ARG A 140 40.11 9.87 -19.10
N PRO A 141 40.63 9.84 -20.34
CA PRO A 141 40.85 8.61 -21.09
C PRO A 141 42.21 7.98 -20.77
N LEU A 142 42.22 6.64 -20.85
CA LEU A 142 43.28 5.67 -21.22
C LEU A 142 44.75 6.01 -20.94
N GLU A 143 45.35 5.26 -20.00
CA GLU A 143 46.49 4.34 -20.21
C GLU A 143 46.38 3.17 -19.24
#